data_AF-A0A2G6D9S5-F1
#
_entry.id   AF-A0A2G6D9S5-F1
#
_cell.length_a   1.000
_cell.length_b   1.000
_cell.length_c   1.000
_cell.angle_alpha   90.00
_cell.angle_beta   90.00
_cell.angle_gamma   90.00
#
_symmetry.space_group_name_H-M   'P 1'
#
loop_
_entity.id
_entity.type
_entity.pdbx_description
1 polymer ?
#
loop_
_entity_poly.entity_id
_entity_poly.type
_entity_poly.pdbx_seq_one_letter_code
_entity_poly.pdbx_strand_id
1 'polypeptide(L)'
;MRALSWLGGAMALVVSLSLSAADFTRTEIQQMHRAGVKMKLPTDPAKRPAYVVPDTMSPGQLVQAESVDFSNLPLFSVPPWLAKFSHIRRLDLSNTKIQATGLEQVLQGMPKLDTLNLANNRQLLSGSMKSLSGLWPHLTNLSVLNLSGLSATASQIGSLEPLHQLQRIDLSHNRLNGDLSELNLAKLSGLRELSLANNGLRRSPLAALPVNGLHSLDLSHNALSNLPFVDMPALETLNISGNRDISVDEKFGGLFVMDSLKQLKVDDNVRLPDALKQKFERLELEALAPPYREHAKRYQIHNNGTVSDRNTGLMWKRCSEGQSGEYCQQGKAKEYNWQQAQALKGSRFAGYSDWRVPTIEELRSLVFCSNGTPAEEAWDYACDGKNDRNGSYQRPTINQTAFPNTPASRFWSSSPYAGYSNYAWYVDFYDGDGHPDHKNNSRYVRLVRGGQ
;
A
#
# COMPACT_ATOMS: atom_id res chain seq x y z
N MET A 1 9.93 71.27 -6.69
CA MET A 1 8.74 70.42 -6.49
C MET A 1 8.67 69.44 -7.66
N ARG A 2 8.51 68.13 -7.36
CA ARG A 2 7.89 67.01 -8.13
C ARG A 2 7.82 67.10 -9.67
N ALA A 3 7.97 66.05 -10.50
CA ALA A 3 8.27 64.62 -10.39
C ALA A 3 8.23 64.01 -11.83
N LEU A 4 8.90 62.86 -12.04
CA LEU A 4 8.61 61.75 -13.00
C LEU A 4 8.61 62.05 -14.53
N SER A 5 9.19 61.23 -15.42
CA SER A 5 9.04 59.77 -15.55
C SER A 5 10.09 59.14 -16.47
N TRP A 6 10.43 57.87 -16.17
CA TRP A 6 11.19 56.92 -16.99
C TRP A 6 10.20 55.91 -17.60
N LEU A 7 10.40 55.54 -18.87
CA LEU A 7 9.97 54.25 -19.42
C LEU A 7 11.04 53.76 -20.41
N GLY A 8 11.89 52.86 -19.94
CA GLY A 8 12.72 52.00 -20.77
C GLY A 8 11.96 50.70 -21.06
N GLY A 9 11.74 50.42 -22.34
CA GLY A 9 11.26 49.13 -22.81
C GLY A 9 12.42 48.37 -23.45
N ALA A 10 12.77 47.22 -22.89
CA ALA A 10 13.57 46.22 -23.57
C ALA A 10 12.74 44.93 -23.66
N MET A 11 12.29 44.63 -24.88
CA MET A 11 11.73 43.33 -25.23
C MET A 11 12.78 42.24 -25.02
N ALA A 12 12.44 41.23 -24.23
CA ALA A 12 13.19 39.98 -24.16
C ALA A 12 13.07 39.24 -25.50
N LEU A 13 14.14 39.25 -26.29
CA LEU A 13 14.30 38.34 -27.43
C LEU A 13 14.35 36.90 -26.90
N VAL A 14 13.35 36.10 -27.26
CA VAL A 14 13.44 34.64 -27.22
C VAL A 14 14.38 34.23 -28.35
N VAL A 15 15.68 34.15 -28.04
CA VAL A 15 16.63 33.49 -28.94
C VAL A 15 16.46 31.98 -28.74
N SER A 16 15.85 31.33 -29.73
CA SER A 16 15.94 29.89 -29.91
C SER A 16 17.37 29.54 -30.32
N LEU A 17 18.29 29.52 -29.36
CA LEU A 17 19.62 28.95 -29.52
C LEU A 17 19.45 27.42 -29.59
N SER A 18 19.32 26.90 -30.81
CA SER A 18 19.72 25.52 -31.08
C SER A 18 21.19 25.40 -30.69
N LEU A 19 21.51 24.65 -29.64
CA LEU A 19 22.90 24.39 -29.28
C LEU A 19 23.61 23.78 -30.48
N SER A 20 24.69 24.44 -30.92
CA SER A 20 25.63 23.85 -31.87
C SER A 20 26.65 23.03 -31.08
N ALA A 21 27.32 22.06 -31.71
CA ALA A 21 28.27 21.14 -31.08
C ALA A 21 29.52 21.79 -30.40
N ALA A 22 29.54 23.11 -30.21
CA ALA A 22 30.64 23.88 -29.62
C ALA A 22 30.54 24.09 -28.09
N ASP A 23 29.42 23.73 -27.45
CA ASP A 23 29.13 24.22 -26.09
C ASP A 23 29.78 23.42 -24.95
N PHE A 24 30.18 22.16 -25.16
CA PHE A 24 30.92 21.37 -24.16
C PHE A 24 32.40 21.25 -24.54
N THR A 25 33.28 21.70 -23.65
CA THR A 25 34.73 21.53 -23.79
C THR A 25 35.14 20.09 -23.50
N ARG A 26 36.24 19.62 -24.10
CA ARG A 26 36.81 18.30 -23.79
C ARG A 26 37.08 18.12 -22.29
N THR A 27 37.46 19.19 -21.60
CA THR A 27 37.68 19.21 -20.15
C THR A 27 36.40 18.93 -19.37
N GLU A 28 35.25 19.50 -19.77
CA GLU A 28 33.95 19.24 -19.13
C GLU A 28 33.52 17.78 -19.32
N ILE A 29 33.71 17.21 -20.51
CA ILE A 29 33.39 15.79 -20.78
C ILE A 29 34.28 14.87 -19.93
N GLN A 30 35.56 15.20 -19.80
CA GLN A 30 36.48 14.48 -18.90
C GLN A 30 36.09 14.60 -17.44
N GLN A 31 35.59 15.77 -17.00
CA GLN A 31 35.04 15.93 -15.64
C GLN A 31 33.81 15.03 -15.43
N MET A 32 32.89 14.99 -16.39
CA MET A 32 31.71 14.11 -16.34
C MET A 32 32.10 12.63 -16.25
N HIS A 33 33.03 12.20 -17.11
CA HIS A 33 33.56 10.83 -17.10
C HIS A 33 34.21 10.49 -15.77
N ARG A 34 35.13 11.34 -15.27
CA ARG A 34 35.82 11.12 -13.99
C ARG A 34 34.87 11.11 -12.80
N ALA A 35 33.82 11.93 -12.84
CA ALA A 35 32.80 11.96 -11.81
C ALA A 35 31.83 10.78 -11.90
N GLY A 36 31.85 10.00 -12.99
CA GLY A 36 30.93 8.88 -13.18
C GLY A 36 29.50 9.33 -13.48
N VAL A 37 29.32 10.52 -14.06
CA VAL A 37 28.00 11.05 -14.45
C VAL A 37 27.36 10.10 -15.44
N LYS A 38 26.08 9.80 -15.22
CA LYS A 38 25.31 8.93 -16.11
C LYS A 38 24.40 9.78 -17.00
N MET A 39 24.19 9.33 -18.23
CA MET A 39 23.24 9.96 -19.15
C MET A 39 22.40 8.92 -19.88
N LYS A 40 21.23 9.36 -20.34
CA LYS A 40 20.35 8.58 -21.20
C LYS A 40 20.05 9.35 -22.48
N LEU A 41 20.16 8.67 -23.61
CA LEU A 41 19.80 9.19 -24.91
C LEU A 41 18.33 8.86 -25.24
N PRO A 42 17.63 9.69 -26.04
CA PRO A 42 16.19 9.67 -26.29
C PRO A 42 15.66 8.45 -27.08
N THR A 43 16.48 7.45 -27.38
CA THR A 43 15.97 6.19 -27.93
C THR A 43 15.19 5.43 -26.85
N ASP A 44 14.01 4.93 -27.22
CA ASP A 44 13.04 4.18 -26.41
C ASP A 44 13.40 4.07 -24.90
N PRO A 45 12.71 4.83 -24.03
CA PRO A 45 12.96 4.87 -22.60
C PRO A 45 12.99 3.51 -21.89
N ALA A 46 12.39 2.46 -22.47
CA ALA A 46 12.42 1.12 -21.91
C ALA A 46 13.62 0.27 -22.37
N LYS A 47 14.39 0.71 -23.39
CA LYS A 47 15.33 -0.16 -24.11
C LYS A 47 16.81 0.15 -23.91
N ARG A 48 17.20 1.33 -23.40
CA ARG A 48 18.60 1.61 -23.08
C ARG A 48 18.78 2.08 -21.63
N PRO A 49 19.61 1.40 -20.83
CA PRO A 49 19.96 1.87 -19.50
C PRO A 49 20.78 3.15 -19.59
N ALA A 50 20.73 3.98 -18.56
CA ALA A 50 21.66 5.09 -18.41
C ALA A 50 23.09 4.53 -18.32
N TYR A 51 24.05 5.21 -18.95
CA TYR A 51 25.45 4.78 -18.99
C TYR A 51 26.36 5.93 -18.57
N VAL A 52 27.52 5.59 -18.02
CA VAL A 52 28.54 6.56 -17.63
C VAL A 52 29.05 7.27 -18.88
N VAL A 53 29.08 8.61 -18.84
CA VAL A 53 29.57 9.45 -19.94
C VAL A 53 31.02 9.06 -20.24
N PRO A 54 31.35 8.55 -21.44
CA PRO A 54 32.72 8.20 -21.80
C PRO A 54 33.56 9.46 -22.09
N ASP A 55 34.86 9.40 -21.84
CA ASP A 55 35.81 10.49 -22.12
C ASP A 55 35.95 10.82 -23.62
N THR A 56 35.53 9.89 -24.48
CA THR A 56 35.51 9.99 -25.94
C THR A 56 34.20 10.55 -26.50
N MET A 57 33.21 10.86 -25.64
CA MET A 57 31.93 11.40 -26.11
C MET A 57 32.10 12.75 -26.82
N SER A 58 31.39 12.94 -27.93
CA SER A 58 31.35 14.23 -28.61
C SER A 58 30.28 15.16 -27.99
N PRO A 59 30.47 16.49 -28.01
CA PRO A 59 29.44 17.44 -27.59
C PRO A 59 28.09 17.24 -28.32
N GLY A 60 28.14 16.86 -29.60
CA GLY A 60 26.95 16.56 -30.41
C GLY A 60 26.13 15.38 -29.90
N GLN A 61 26.75 14.40 -29.22
CA GLN A 61 26.04 13.31 -28.56
C GLN A 61 25.48 13.73 -27.19
N LEU A 62 26.19 14.60 -26.46
CA LEU A 62 25.71 15.13 -25.19
C LEU A 62 24.43 15.96 -25.34
N VAL A 63 24.34 16.79 -26.37
CA VAL A 63 23.13 17.61 -26.63
C VAL A 63 21.91 16.79 -27.02
N GLN A 64 22.09 15.51 -27.36
CA GLN A 64 20.97 14.59 -27.58
C GLN A 64 20.42 14.02 -26.26
N ALA A 65 21.10 14.18 -25.12
CA ALA A 65 20.66 13.57 -23.85
C ALA A 65 19.24 14.01 -23.45
N GLU A 66 18.41 13.04 -23.05
CA GLU A 66 17.09 13.30 -22.48
C GLU A 66 17.16 13.42 -20.96
N SER A 67 18.06 12.67 -20.33
CA SER A 67 18.27 12.69 -18.89
C SER A 67 19.74 12.69 -18.50
N VAL A 68 20.02 13.38 -17.40
CA VAL A 68 21.34 13.37 -16.75
C VAL A 68 21.16 12.97 -15.28
N ASP A 69 22.00 12.05 -14.84
CA ASP A 69 21.95 11.44 -13.50
C ASP A 69 23.30 11.60 -12.80
N PHE A 70 23.29 12.42 -11.75
CA PHE A 70 24.39 12.65 -10.82
C PHE A 70 24.17 11.92 -9.49
N SER A 71 23.13 11.09 -9.36
CA SER A 71 22.73 10.52 -8.08
C SER A 71 23.88 9.77 -7.39
N ASN A 72 23.97 9.91 -6.08
CA ASN A 72 25.00 9.28 -5.23
C ASN A 72 26.45 9.73 -5.51
N LEU A 73 26.65 10.77 -6.32
CA LEU A 73 27.96 11.37 -6.52
C LEU A 73 28.24 12.44 -5.45
N PRO A 74 29.44 12.54 -4.86
CA PRO A 74 29.75 13.53 -3.84
C PRO A 74 29.95 14.94 -4.45
N LEU A 75 28.86 15.56 -4.90
CA LEU A 75 28.84 16.86 -5.55
C LEU A 75 28.59 17.97 -4.53
N PHE A 76 29.65 18.58 -4.01
CA PHE A 76 29.51 19.65 -3.01
C PHE A 76 28.90 20.95 -3.58
N SER A 77 29.02 21.18 -4.89
CA SER A 77 28.46 22.32 -5.60
C SER A 77 27.97 21.91 -6.97
N VAL A 78 26.87 22.55 -7.43
CA VAL A 78 26.33 22.30 -8.77
C VAL A 78 27.26 22.93 -9.80
N PRO A 79 27.81 22.17 -10.77
CA PRO A 79 28.71 22.72 -11.77
C PRO A 79 28.00 23.74 -12.66
N PRO A 80 28.53 24.96 -12.87
CA PRO A 80 27.86 25.98 -13.68
C PRO A 80 27.58 25.55 -15.13
N TRP A 81 28.44 24.69 -15.69
CA TRP A 81 28.25 24.16 -17.05
C TRP A 81 27.02 23.26 -17.19
N LEU A 82 26.43 22.78 -16.08
CA LEU A 82 25.19 22.01 -16.11
C LEU A 82 24.04 22.85 -16.68
N ALA A 83 24.09 24.18 -16.55
CA ALA A 83 23.12 25.11 -17.15
C ALA A 83 23.08 25.06 -18.70
N LYS A 84 24.12 24.51 -19.35
CA LYS A 84 24.17 24.36 -20.81
C LYS A 84 23.19 23.31 -21.34
N PHE A 85 22.68 22.42 -20.48
CA PHE A 85 21.70 21.40 -20.83
C PHE A 85 20.27 21.98 -20.95
N SER A 86 20.03 22.90 -21.89
CA SER A 86 18.72 23.56 -22.05
C SER A 86 17.62 22.66 -22.63
N HIS A 87 17.98 21.45 -23.05
CA HIS A 87 17.10 20.49 -23.72
C HIS A 87 16.69 19.30 -22.86
N ILE A 88 17.34 19.10 -21.71
CA ILE A 88 17.09 17.91 -20.90
C ILE A 88 15.70 17.97 -20.27
N ARG A 89 15.12 16.79 -20.12
CA ARG A 89 13.80 16.59 -19.52
C ARG A 89 13.90 16.10 -18.08
N ARG A 90 14.94 15.32 -17.77
CA ARG A 90 15.10 14.74 -16.42
C ARG A 90 16.48 15.04 -15.85
N LEU A 91 16.50 15.51 -14.62
CA LEU A 91 17.71 15.77 -13.84
C LEU A 91 17.61 15.07 -12.49
N ASP A 92 18.55 14.16 -12.23
CA ASP A 92 18.71 13.54 -10.93
C ASP A 92 19.97 14.06 -10.23
N LEU A 93 19.78 14.76 -9.12
CA LEU A 93 20.83 15.25 -8.22
C LEU A 93 20.68 14.62 -6.82
N SER A 94 19.97 13.50 -6.69
CA SER A 94 19.69 12.92 -5.38
C SER A 94 20.93 12.38 -4.69
N ASN A 95 20.99 12.55 -3.37
CA ASN A 95 22.10 12.10 -2.54
C ASN A 95 23.47 12.64 -3.03
N THR A 96 23.52 13.93 -3.39
CA THR A 96 24.72 14.54 -3.95
C THR A 96 25.45 15.49 -3.00
N LYS A 97 24.90 15.77 -1.80
CA LYS A 97 25.45 16.72 -0.81
C LYS A 97 25.56 18.16 -1.32
N ILE A 98 24.87 18.50 -2.41
CA ILE A 98 24.87 19.85 -2.99
C ILE A 98 24.38 20.89 -1.99
N GLN A 99 25.05 22.04 -1.99
CA GLN A 99 24.54 23.26 -1.38
C GLN A 99 23.69 24.03 -2.39
N ALA A 100 22.84 24.93 -1.89
CA ALA A 100 21.96 25.74 -2.71
C ALA A 100 22.66 26.70 -3.70
N THR A 101 23.90 27.09 -3.41
CA THR A 101 24.65 28.05 -4.22
C THR A 101 24.84 27.54 -5.65
N GLY A 102 24.40 28.33 -6.64
CA GLY A 102 24.51 27.98 -8.07
C GLY A 102 23.36 27.14 -8.62
N LEU A 103 22.52 26.54 -7.77
CA LEU A 103 21.42 25.67 -8.21
C LEU A 103 20.35 26.44 -8.98
N GLU A 104 19.96 27.62 -8.48
CA GLU A 104 18.95 28.46 -9.12
C GLU A 104 19.37 28.86 -10.54
N GLN A 105 20.61 29.31 -10.72
CA GLN A 105 21.15 29.70 -12.03
C GLN A 105 21.18 28.51 -13.01
N VAL A 106 21.48 27.31 -12.52
CA VAL A 106 21.50 26.10 -13.35
C VAL A 106 20.09 25.70 -13.77
N LEU A 107 19.12 25.71 -12.84
CA LEU A 107 17.73 25.35 -13.12
C LEU A 107 17.03 26.36 -14.03
N GLN A 108 17.38 27.65 -13.93
CA GLN A 108 16.93 28.68 -14.89
C GLN A 108 17.33 28.35 -16.34
N GLY A 109 18.45 27.66 -16.54
CA GLY A 109 18.92 27.23 -17.86
C GLY A 109 18.18 26.01 -18.44
N MET A 110 17.23 25.40 -17.70
CA MET A 110 16.59 24.13 -18.05
C MET A 110 15.05 24.24 -18.22
N PRO A 111 14.56 25.05 -19.18
CA PRO A 111 13.13 25.34 -19.30
C PRO A 111 12.26 24.14 -19.75
N LYS A 112 12.88 23.05 -20.23
CA LYS A 112 12.20 21.82 -20.69
C LYS A 112 12.13 20.73 -19.64
N LEU A 113 12.62 20.99 -18.42
CA LEU A 113 12.67 20.01 -17.35
C LEU A 113 11.25 19.60 -16.95
N ASP A 114 10.94 18.31 -17.06
CA ASP A 114 9.69 17.70 -16.63
C ASP A 114 9.85 16.84 -15.35
N THR A 115 11.08 16.41 -15.05
CA THR A 115 11.41 15.57 -13.90
C THR A 115 12.63 16.13 -13.17
N LEU A 116 12.48 16.46 -11.88
CA LEU A 116 13.55 16.90 -11.02
C LEU A 116 13.62 16.07 -9.73
N ASN A 117 14.77 15.48 -9.45
CA ASN A 117 15.03 14.76 -8.21
C ASN A 117 16.15 15.45 -7.41
N LEU A 118 15.80 16.02 -6.26
CA LEU A 118 16.72 16.66 -5.32
C LEU A 118 16.83 15.87 -4.01
N ALA A 119 16.30 14.64 -3.95
CA ALA A 119 16.15 13.88 -2.71
C ALA A 119 17.47 13.75 -1.93
N ASN A 120 17.37 13.67 -0.61
CA ASN A 120 18.49 13.41 0.30
C ASN A 120 19.65 14.43 0.24
N ASN A 121 19.36 15.69 -0.12
CA ASN A 121 20.32 16.80 -0.06
C ASN A 121 20.04 17.75 1.11
N ARG A 122 20.26 17.28 2.34
CA ARG A 122 20.03 18.08 3.57
C ARG A 122 20.84 19.38 3.62
N GLN A 123 21.92 19.46 2.85
CA GLN A 123 22.80 20.62 2.75
C GLN A 123 22.20 21.78 1.93
N LEU A 124 21.17 21.53 1.10
CA LEU A 124 20.51 22.59 0.31
C LEU A 124 19.98 23.72 1.17
N LEU A 125 19.41 23.37 2.32
CA LEU A 125 18.84 24.30 3.29
C LEU A 125 19.80 24.62 4.45
N SER A 126 21.07 24.24 4.32
CA SER A 126 22.12 24.62 5.26
C SER A 126 22.83 25.89 4.77
N GLY A 127 23.06 26.87 5.66
CA GLY A 127 23.73 28.11 5.30
C GLY A 127 22.77 29.27 4.95
N SER A 128 23.05 30.00 3.86
CA SER A 128 22.38 31.28 3.54
C SER A 128 21.01 31.12 2.87
N MET A 129 20.78 30.04 2.10
CA MET A 129 19.47 29.79 1.49
C MET A 129 18.51 29.22 2.53
N LYS A 130 17.54 30.04 2.93
CA LYS A 130 16.51 29.66 3.91
C LYS A 130 15.26 29.06 3.28
N SER A 131 15.09 29.20 1.97
CA SER A 131 13.91 28.72 1.25
C SER A 131 14.25 28.37 -0.19
N LEU A 132 13.59 27.35 -0.72
CA LEU A 132 13.67 26.90 -2.11
C LEU A 132 12.68 27.64 -3.02
N SER A 133 11.87 28.55 -2.48
CA SER A 133 10.80 29.24 -3.23
C SER A 133 11.28 29.96 -4.49
N GLY A 134 12.52 30.45 -4.51
CA GLY A 134 13.13 31.09 -5.70
C GLY A 134 13.36 30.14 -6.88
N LEU A 135 13.41 28.82 -6.65
CA LEU A 135 13.64 27.84 -7.71
C LEU A 135 12.40 27.61 -8.59
N TRP A 136 11.21 27.69 -8.00
CA TRP A 136 9.96 27.22 -8.61
C TRP A 136 9.45 28.04 -9.80
N PRO A 137 9.55 29.39 -9.82
CA PRO A 137 9.05 30.20 -10.94
C PRO A 137 9.65 29.86 -12.31
N HIS A 138 10.79 29.19 -12.35
CA HIS A 138 11.49 28.83 -13.59
C HIS A 138 11.19 27.42 -14.10
N LEU A 139 10.47 26.61 -13.32
CA LEU A 139 10.31 25.18 -13.54
C LEU A 139 8.86 24.80 -13.84
N THR A 140 8.14 25.66 -14.57
CA THR A 140 6.70 25.56 -14.82
C THR A 140 6.27 24.33 -15.65
N ASN A 141 7.21 23.66 -16.33
CA ASN A 141 6.99 22.41 -17.07
C ASN A 141 7.14 21.14 -16.22
N LEU A 142 7.50 21.25 -14.94
CA LEU A 142 7.69 20.08 -14.09
C LEU A 142 6.39 19.29 -13.93
N SER A 143 6.49 17.99 -14.19
CA SER A 143 5.46 16.99 -13.97
C SER A 143 5.76 16.11 -12.76
N VAL A 144 7.05 15.84 -12.50
CA VAL A 144 7.52 15.01 -11.39
C VAL A 144 8.57 15.74 -10.58
N LEU A 145 8.35 15.86 -9.27
CA LEU A 145 9.26 16.51 -8.35
C LEU A 145 9.51 15.63 -7.11
N ASN A 146 10.78 15.34 -6.82
CA ASN A 146 11.17 14.64 -5.60
C ASN A 146 12.03 15.54 -4.71
N LEU A 147 11.48 15.90 -3.55
CA LEU A 147 12.10 16.69 -2.49
C LEU A 147 12.21 15.88 -1.19
N SER A 148 12.21 14.55 -1.26
CA SER A 148 12.27 13.69 -0.08
C SER A 148 13.60 13.83 0.67
N GLY A 149 13.59 13.65 1.99
CA GLY A 149 14.83 13.54 2.76
C GLY A 149 15.64 14.83 2.93
N LEU A 150 15.08 16.00 2.62
CA LEU A 150 15.75 17.31 2.76
C LEU A 150 15.80 17.81 4.22
N SER A 151 15.02 17.20 5.12
CA SER A 151 14.79 17.70 6.49
C SER A 151 14.15 19.11 6.51
N ALA A 152 13.38 19.46 5.47
CA ALA A 152 12.79 20.78 5.29
C ALA A 152 11.45 20.95 6.03
N THR A 153 11.12 22.18 6.43
CA THR A 153 9.75 22.60 6.79
C THR A 153 8.97 23.09 5.56
N ALA A 154 7.65 23.28 5.69
CA ALA A 154 6.81 23.78 4.61
C ALA A 154 7.30 25.16 4.08
N SER A 155 7.62 26.10 4.96
CA SER A 155 8.17 27.43 4.63
C SER A 155 9.52 27.38 3.91
N GLN A 156 10.35 26.40 4.26
CA GLN A 156 11.64 26.21 3.59
C GLN A 156 11.46 25.63 2.19
N ILE A 157 10.44 24.82 1.94
CA ILE A 157 10.09 24.41 0.58
C ILE A 157 9.45 25.59 -0.18
N GLY A 158 8.55 26.31 0.48
CA GLY A 158 7.81 27.44 -0.09
C GLY A 158 6.66 27.02 -1.00
N SER A 159 5.95 28.01 -1.53
CA SER A 159 4.78 27.80 -2.38
C SER A 159 5.15 27.05 -3.67
N LEU A 160 4.53 25.89 -3.88
CA LEU A 160 4.68 25.10 -5.11
C LEU A 160 3.69 25.53 -6.21
N GLU A 161 2.88 26.56 -5.95
CA GLU A 161 1.87 27.07 -6.88
C GLU A 161 2.39 27.29 -8.31
N PRO A 162 3.58 27.88 -8.57
CA PRO A 162 4.07 28.09 -9.94
C PRO A 162 4.19 26.81 -10.78
N LEU A 163 4.26 25.64 -10.14
CA LEU A 163 4.48 24.34 -10.77
C LEU A 163 3.14 23.70 -11.19
N HIS A 164 2.33 24.43 -11.93
CA HIS A 164 0.94 24.07 -12.25
C HIS A 164 0.77 22.76 -13.07
N GLN A 165 1.85 22.25 -13.69
CA GLN A 165 1.86 20.99 -14.46
C GLN A 165 2.21 19.75 -13.61
N LEU A 166 2.49 19.92 -12.31
CA LEU A 166 2.87 18.81 -11.45
C LEU A 166 1.78 17.75 -11.35
N GLN A 167 2.19 16.50 -11.57
CA GLN A 167 1.37 15.31 -11.43
C GLN A 167 1.83 14.44 -10.27
N ARG A 168 3.12 14.43 -9.96
CA ARG A 168 3.69 13.62 -8.87
C ARG A 168 4.64 14.44 -8.01
N ILE A 169 4.43 14.38 -6.70
CA ILE A 169 5.32 15.01 -5.72
C ILE A 169 5.66 14.00 -4.62
N ASP A 170 6.95 13.86 -4.35
CA ASP A 170 7.45 13.17 -3.16
C ASP A 170 8.04 14.18 -2.18
N LEU A 171 7.36 14.37 -1.05
CA LEU A 171 7.77 15.20 0.08
C LEU A 171 8.11 14.37 1.33
N SER A 172 8.29 13.06 1.19
CA SER A 172 8.51 12.16 2.31
C SER A 172 9.82 12.45 3.06
N HIS A 173 9.94 11.96 4.30
CA HIS A 173 11.17 12.09 5.10
C HIS A 173 11.63 13.55 5.28
N ASN A 174 10.68 14.47 5.46
CA ASN A 174 10.93 15.86 5.80
C ASN A 174 10.40 16.19 7.21
N ARG A 175 10.30 17.48 7.54
CA ARG A 175 9.79 17.97 8.82
C ARG A 175 8.49 18.75 8.61
N LEU A 176 7.59 18.20 7.80
CA LEU A 176 6.33 18.85 7.44
C LEU A 176 5.24 18.65 8.51
N ASN A 177 5.58 18.81 9.79
CA ASN A 177 4.65 18.66 10.90
C ASN A 177 3.91 19.95 11.31
N GLY A 178 4.21 21.07 10.62
CA GLY A 178 3.61 22.39 10.82
C GLY A 178 2.42 22.68 9.89
N ASP A 179 2.22 23.96 9.57
CA ASP A 179 1.18 24.38 8.62
C ASP A 179 1.60 24.08 7.17
N LEU A 180 0.81 23.26 6.47
CA LEU A 180 1.05 22.90 5.07
C LEU A 180 0.50 23.95 4.09
N SER A 181 -0.25 24.95 4.56
CA SER A 181 -0.81 26.01 3.70
C SER A 181 0.28 26.76 2.92
N GLU A 182 1.49 26.87 3.48
CA GLU A 182 2.66 27.49 2.87
C GLU A 182 3.10 26.82 1.55
N LEU A 183 2.71 25.56 1.32
CA LEU A 183 3.03 24.81 0.10
C LEU A 183 2.03 25.10 -1.04
N ASN A 184 0.82 25.60 -0.75
CA ASN A 184 -0.26 25.82 -1.71
C ASN A 184 -0.64 24.58 -2.57
N LEU A 185 -0.54 23.37 -2.01
CA LEU A 185 -0.84 22.12 -2.72
C LEU A 185 -2.27 22.08 -3.28
N ALA A 186 -3.24 22.68 -2.59
CA ALA A 186 -4.62 22.77 -3.06
C ALA A 186 -4.79 23.52 -4.41
N LYS A 187 -3.80 24.29 -4.85
CA LYS A 187 -3.78 24.99 -6.16
C LYS A 187 -3.30 24.10 -7.30
N LEU A 188 -2.70 22.94 -7.00
CA LEU A 188 -2.15 22.02 -7.99
C LEU A 188 -3.24 21.04 -8.47
N SER A 189 -4.16 21.53 -9.30
CA SER A 189 -5.29 20.75 -9.83
C SER A 189 -4.88 19.56 -10.72
N GLY A 190 -3.68 19.61 -11.28
CA GLY A 190 -3.05 18.52 -12.04
C GLY A 190 -2.46 17.41 -11.17
N LEU A 191 -2.32 17.60 -9.85
CA LEU A 191 -1.65 16.65 -8.97
C LEU A 191 -2.44 15.34 -8.89
N ARG A 192 -1.73 14.22 -9.03
CA ARG A 192 -2.28 12.85 -9.04
C ARG A 192 -1.69 12.00 -7.92
N GLU A 193 -0.40 12.15 -7.65
CA GLU A 193 0.30 11.34 -6.65
C GLU A 193 1.06 12.24 -5.69
N LEU A 194 0.84 12.04 -4.38
CA LEU A 194 1.49 12.78 -3.32
C LEU A 194 1.97 11.85 -2.21
N SER A 195 3.26 11.93 -1.90
CA SER A 195 3.83 11.29 -0.70
C SER A 195 4.18 12.34 0.35
N LEU A 196 3.59 12.19 1.54
CA LEU A 196 3.89 12.92 2.77
C LEU A 196 4.37 11.96 3.88
N ALA A 197 4.81 10.76 3.52
CA ALA A 197 5.26 9.75 4.49
C ALA A 197 6.41 10.28 5.36
N ASN A 198 6.51 9.81 6.62
CA ASN A 198 7.64 10.14 7.49
C ASN A 198 7.87 11.66 7.69
N ASN A 199 6.83 12.44 7.96
CA ASN A 199 6.92 13.89 8.18
C ASN A 199 6.60 14.35 9.61
N GLY A 200 6.20 13.43 10.48
CA GLY A 200 5.78 13.75 11.85
C GLY A 200 4.46 14.52 11.93
N LEU A 201 3.60 14.42 10.91
CA LEU A 201 2.27 15.02 10.89
C LEU A 201 1.44 14.52 12.06
N ARG A 202 0.86 15.43 12.85
CA ARG A 202 -0.01 15.10 13.99
C ARG A 202 -1.51 15.29 13.70
N ARG A 203 -1.83 16.14 12.73
CA ARG A 203 -3.19 16.50 12.32
C ARG A 203 -3.39 16.16 10.86
N SER A 204 -4.63 15.88 10.48
CA SER A 204 -5.00 15.63 9.09
C SER A 204 -4.54 16.76 8.16
N PRO A 205 -3.81 16.46 7.08
CA PRO A 205 -3.37 17.46 6.11
C PRO A 205 -4.43 17.78 5.05
N LEU A 206 -5.59 17.09 5.05
CA LEU A 206 -6.51 17.06 3.92
C LEU A 206 -7.02 18.45 3.48
N ALA A 207 -7.17 19.40 4.41
CA ALA A 207 -7.59 20.77 4.10
C ALA A 207 -6.59 21.54 3.22
N ALA A 208 -5.32 21.14 3.20
CA ALA A 208 -4.28 21.73 2.38
C ALA A 208 -4.08 21.00 1.03
N LEU A 209 -4.75 19.86 0.81
CA LEU A 209 -4.51 18.99 -0.35
C LEU A 209 -5.53 19.23 -1.49
N PRO A 210 -5.16 18.93 -2.75
CA PRO A 210 -6.08 18.96 -3.89
C PRO A 210 -6.95 17.68 -3.94
N VAL A 211 -7.84 17.53 -2.96
CA VAL A 211 -8.59 16.29 -2.68
C VAL A 211 -9.41 15.72 -3.85
N ASN A 212 -9.85 16.54 -4.79
CA ASN A 212 -10.71 16.11 -5.91
C ASN A 212 -9.96 15.38 -7.04
N GLY A 213 -8.67 15.65 -7.22
CA GLY A 213 -7.89 15.13 -8.36
C GLY A 213 -6.86 14.07 -7.99
N LEU A 214 -6.65 13.82 -6.69
CA LEU A 214 -5.58 12.97 -6.21
C LEU A 214 -5.97 11.48 -6.33
N HIS A 215 -5.10 10.68 -6.95
CA HIS A 215 -5.29 9.24 -7.18
C HIS A 215 -4.48 8.39 -6.19
N SER A 216 -3.33 8.89 -5.72
CA SER A 216 -2.49 8.20 -4.74
C SER A 216 -2.05 9.16 -3.64
N LEU A 217 -2.25 8.76 -2.39
CA LEU A 217 -1.85 9.52 -1.22
C LEU A 217 -1.13 8.61 -0.22
N ASP A 218 0.12 8.95 0.10
CA ASP A 218 0.88 8.30 1.15
C ASP A 218 1.05 9.23 2.36
N LEU A 219 0.40 8.87 3.48
CA LEU A 219 0.51 9.52 4.79
C LEU A 219 1.19 8.61 5.82
N SER A 220 1.85 7.55 5.40
CA SER A 220 2.40 6.54 6.30
C SER A 220 3.51 7.07 7.21
N HIS A 221 3.73 6.38 8.33
CA HIS A 221 4.79 6.69 9.29
C HIS A 221 4.75 8.15 9.77
N ASN A 222 3.56 8.65 10.07
CA ASN A 222 3.36 9.93 10.72
C ASN A 222 2.86 9.71 12.17
N ALA A 223 2.33 10.75 12.80
CA ALA A 223 1.77 10.71 14.15
C ALA A 223 0.29 11.16 14.14
N LEU A 224 -0.44 10.82 13.08
CA LEU A 224 -1.84 11.20 12.91
C LEU A 224 -2.71 10.47 13.93
N SER A 225 -3.50 11.21 14.71
CA SER A 225 -4.47 10.64 15.64
C SER A 225 -5.90 10.58 15.09
N ASN A 226 -6.22 11.42 14.11
CA ASN A 226 -7.51 11.42 13.43
C ASN A 226 -7.33 11.80 11.97
N LEU A 227 -8.03 11.08 11.08
CA LEU A 227 -8.22 11.45 9.69
C LEU A 227 -9.72 11.52 9.41
N PRO A 228 -10.30 12.72 9.22
CA PRO A 228 -11.69 12.81 8.78
C PRO A 228 -11.78 12.21 7.38
N PHE A 229 -12.73 11.30 7.14
CA PHE A 229 -13.08 10.91 5.77
C PHE A 229 -13.68 12.12 5.06
N VAL A 230 -12.83 12.90 4.39
CA VAL A 230 -13.23 13.92 3.43
C VAL A 230 -13.43 13.23 2.09
N ASP A 231 -14.40 13.71 1.32
CA ASP A 231 -14.65 13.26 -0.05
C ASP A 231 -13.37 13.37 -0.89
N MET A 232 -12.89 12.23 -1.39
CA MET A 232 -11.74 12.12 -2.28
C MET A 232 -12.12 11.20 -3.45
N PRO A 233 -12.91 11.71 -4.41
CA PRO A 233 -13.66 10.88 -5.35
C PRO A 233 -12.76 10.14 -6.36
N ALA A 234 -11.57 10.67 -6.62
CA ALA A 234 -10.58 10.07 -7.53
C ALA A 234 -9.54 9.19 -6.84
N LEU A 235 -9.55 9.09 -5.50
CA LEU A 235 -8.47 8.43 -4.76
C LEU A 235 -8.55 6.91 -4.94
N GLU A 236 -7.50 6.32 -5.49
CA GLU A 236 -7.40 4.89 -5.75
C GLU A 236 -6.52 4.17 -4.72
N THR A 237 -5.48 4.82 -4.24
CA THR A 237 -4.53 4.26 -3.27
C THR A 237 -4.35 5.20 -2.09
N LEU A 238 -4.55 4.67 -0.89
CA LEU A 238 -4.31 5.38 0.37
C LEU A 238 -3.39 4.55 1.26
N ASN A 239 -2.29 5.15 1.72
CA ASN A 239 -1.42 4.55 2.71
C ASN A 239 -1.41 5.37 4.00
N ILE A 240 -1.91 4.80 5.10
CA ILE A 240 -1.93 5.41 6.43
C ILE A 240 -1.24 4.53 7.48
N SER A 241 -0.51 3.48 7.07
CA SER A 241 0.24 2.60 7.97
C SER A 241 1.27 3.38 8.79
N GLY A 242 1.66 2.90 9.96
CA GLY A 242 2.62 3.56 10.84
C GLY A 242 2.11 4.83 11.54
N ASN A 243 0.80 5.09 11.54
CA ASN A 243 0.16 6.14 12.34
C ASN A 243 -0.50 5.51 13.57
N ARG A 244 0.24 5.43 14.68
CA ARG A 244 -0.23 4.79 15.92
C ARG A 244 -1.51 5.50 16.42
N ASP A 245 -2.55 4.71 16.71
CA ASP A 245 -3.82 5.15 17.28
C ASP A 245 -4.68 6.08 16.41
N ILE A 246 -4.54 6.02 15.09
CA ILE A 246 -5.41 6.78 14.19
C ILE A 246 -6.87 6.27 14.28
N SER A 247 -7.78 7.14 14.72
CA SER A 247 -9.22 6.94 14.54
C SER A 247 -9.61 7.51 13.19
N VAL A 248 -10.36 6.74 12.42
CA VAL A 248 -10.91 7.23 11.16
C VAL A 248 -12.41 7.37 11.33
N ASP A 249 -12.84 8.60 11.63
CA ASP A 249 -14.22 8.88 12.02
C ASP A 249 -15.08 9.18 10.78
N GLU A 250 -16.31 8.64 10.78
CA GLU A 250 -17.33 9.01 9.82
C GLU A 250 -17.84 10.43 10.13
N LYS A 251 -17.73 11.36 9.17
CA LYS A 251 -18.55 12.58 9.24
C LYS A 251 -19.94 12.26 8.69
N PHE A 252 -20.90 12.15 9.61
CA PHE A 252 -22.36 12.22 9.45
C PHE A 252 -22.92 12.15 8.01
N GLY A 253 -23.63 11.05 7.69
CA GLY A 253 -24.62 11.06 6.60
C GLY A 253 -24.43 10.07 5.46
N GLY A 254 -24.03 8.83 5.73
CA GLY A 254 -24.51 7.66 4.97
C GLY A 254 -24.06 7.45 3.52
N LEU A 255 -23.28 8.32 2.90
CA LEU A 255 -22.67 8.08 1.58
C LEU A 255 -21.15 8.08 1.72
N PHE A 256 -20.55 6.89 1.57
CA PHE A 256 -19.11 6.75 1.39
C PHE A 256 -18.69 7.46 0.11
N VAL A 257 -17.71 8.37 0.18
CA VAL A 257 -17.20 9.09 -1.00
C VAL A 257 -15.71 8.84 -1.24
N MET A 258 -15.37 7.55 -1.30
CA MET A 258 -14.09 7.02 -1.76
C MET A 258 -14.34 5.79 -2.64
N ASP A 259 -15.32 5.90 -3.56
CA ASP A 259 -15.74 4.78 -4.41
C ASP A 259 -14.61 4.24 -5.28
N SER A 260 -13.72 5.11 -5.72
CA SER A 260 -12.55 4.76 -6.54
C SER A 260 -11.44 4.04 -5.77
N LEU A 261 -11.51 3.98 -4.43
CA LEU A 261 -10.44 3.41 -3.61
C LEU A 261 -10.32 1.90 -3.82
N LYS A 262 -9.16 1.48 -4.34
CA LYS A 262 -8.80 0.10 -4.69
C LYS A 262 -7.81 -0.51 -3.71
N GLN A 263 -6.97 0.32 -3.09
CA GLN A 263 -5.94 -0.11 -2.15
C GLN A 263 -5.91 0.78 -0.91
N LEU A 264 -5.97 0.16 0.27
CA LEU A 264 -5.79 0.80 1.56
C LEU A 264 -4.71 0.05 2.35
N LYS A 265 -3.64 0.74 2.71
CA LYS A 265 -2.61 0.22 3.61
C LYS A 265 -2.79 0.84 4.99
N VAL A 266 -3.04 -0.01 5.98
CA VAL A 266 -3.31 0.35 7.39
C VAL A 266 -2.57 -0.63 8.30
N ASP A 267 -2.30 -0.21 9.54
CA ASP A 267 -1.82 -1.15 10.56
C ASP A 267 -3.00 -1.94 11.16
N ASP A 268 -2.73 -3.14 11.69
CA ASP A 268 -3.75 -4.03 12.27
C ASP A 268 -4.57 -3.39 13.40
N ASN A 269 -3.99 -2.41 14.10
CA ASN A 269 -4.60 -1.75 15.26
C ASN A 269 -5.44 -0.51 14.88
N VAL A 270 -5.58 -0.19 13.60
CA VAL A 270 -6.35 0.98 13.14
C VAL A 270 -7.85 0.71 13.23
N ARG A 271 -8.60 1.63 13.84
CA ARG A 271 -10.07 1.56 13.86
C ARG A 271 -10.64 2.14 12.57
N LEU A 272 -10.96 1.26 11.62
CA LEU A 272 -11.68 1.62 10.40
C LEU A 272 -13.20 1.60 10.59
N PRO A 273 -13.96 2.44 9.87
CA PRO A 273 -15.41 2.31 9.77
C PRO A 273 -15.80 0.98 9.11
N ASP A 274 -16.92 0.38 9.55
CA ASP A 274 -17.32 -0.96 9.13
C ASP A 274 -17.61 -1.07 7.64
N ALA A 275 -18.16 -0.04 7.01
CA ALA A 275 -18.42 -0.03 5.57
C ALA A 275 -17.13 -0.04 4.73
N LEU A 276 -16.04 0.56 5.22
CA LEU A 276 -14.75 0.50 4.53
C LEU A 276 -14.11 -0.89 4.66
N LYS A 277 -14.21 -1.51 5.85
CA LYS A 277 -13.78 -2.90 6.05
C LYS A 277 -14.52 -3.82 5.09
N GLN A 278 -15.84 -3.75 5.05
CA GLN A 278 -16.67 -4.54 4.15
C GLN A 278 -16.33 -4.33 2.67
N LYS A 279 -15.99 -3.09 2.27
CA LYS A 279 -15.54 -2.81 0.90
C LYS A 279 -14.26 -3.57 0.58
N PHE A 280 -13.24 -3.48 1.43
CA PHE A 280 -11.95 -4.14 1.17
C PHE A 280 -12.02 -5.65 1.28
N GLU A 281 -12.80 -6.19 2.23
CA GLU A 281 -13.13 -7.61 2.28
C GLU A 281 -13.75 -8.10 0.96
N ARG A 282 -14.68 -7.32 0.38
CA ARG A 282 -15.28 -7.63 -0.92
C ARG A 282 -14.26 -7.60 -2.05
N LEU A 283 -13.41 -6.57 -2.10
CA LEU A 283 -12.38 -6.44 -3.13
C LEU A 283 -11.37 -7.60 -3.06
N GLU A 284 -10.98 -8.01 -1.85
CA GLU A 284 -10.13 -9.18 -1.62
C GLU A 284 -10.82 -10.46 -2.12
N LEU A 285 -12.10 -10.67 -1.77
CA LEU A 285 -12.90 -11.79 -2.26
C LEU A 285 -13.04 -11.81 -3.80
N GLU A 286 -13.20 -10.65 -4.41
CA GLU A 286 -13.28 -10.50 -5.86
C GLU A 286 -11.94 -10.79 -6.54
N ALA A 287 -10.81 -10.53 -5.87
CA ALA A 287 -9.47 -10.81 -6.37
C ALA A 287 -9.07 -12.30 -6.28
N LEU A 288 -9.81 -13.13 -5.54
CA LEU A 288 -9.55 -14.56 -5.43
C LEU A 288 -9.82 -15.31 -6.76
N ALA A 289 -8.88 -16.14 -7.19
CA ALA A 289 -9.04 -17.03 -8.34
C ALA A 289 -10.09 -18.13 -8.04
N PRO A 290 -10.95 -18.53 -9.00
CA PRO A 290 -11.76 -19.73 -8.85
C PRO A 290 -10.86 -20.95 -8.55
N PRO A 291 -11.20 -21.84 -7.59
CA PRO A 291 -12.53 -22.09 -6.99
C PRO A 291 -12.87 -21.30 -5.70
N TYR A 292 -12.00 -20.40 -5.23
CA TYR A 292 -12.18 -19.69 -3.95
C TYR A 292 -13.38 -18.73 -3.94
N ARG A 293 -13.63 -18.06 -5.06
CA ARG A 293 -14.75 -17.11 -5.21
C ARG A 293 -16.13 -17.76 -4.98
N GLU A 294 -16.30 -19.02 -5.40
CA GLU A 294 -17.57 -19.74 -5.25
C GLU A 294 -17.73 -20.33 -3.83
N HIS A 295 -16.64 -20.74 -3.20
CA HIS A 295 -16.66 -21.22 -1.80
C HIS A 295 -16.89 -20.10 -0.79
N ALA A 296 -16.43 -18.87 -1.06
CA ALA A 296 -16.72 -17.71 -0.22
C ALA A 296 -18.22 -17.37 -0.16
N LYS A 297 -18.99 -17.69 -1.21
CA LYS A 297 -20.44 -17.48 -1.25
C LYS A 297 -21.24 -18.58 -0.54
N ARG A 298 -20.64 -19.75 -0.26
CA ARG A 298 -21.30 -20.88 0.42
C ARG A 298 -21.77 -20.52 1.82
N TYR A 299 -20.96 -19.76 2.55
CA TYR A 299 -21.21 -19.45 3.96
C TYR A 299 -21.78 -18.04 4.11
N GLN A 300 -22.95 -17.93 4.74
CA GLN A 300 -23.50 -16.67 5.20
C GLN A 300 -23.18 -16.49 6.68
N ILE A 301 -22.37 -15.49 6.98
CA ILE A 301 -21.95 -15.15 8.34
C ILE A 301 -22.99 -14.23 8.98
N HIS A 302 -23.39 -14.52 10.22
CA HIS A 302 -24.36 -13.72 10.97
C HIS A 302 -23.72 -13.03 12.18
N ASN A 303 -24.24 -11.85 12.55
CA ASN A 303 -23.72 -11.04 13.67
C ASN A 303 -23.98 -11.62 15.06
N ASN A 304 -24.58 -12.81 15.15
CA ASN A 304 -24.86 -13.53 16.40
C ASN A 304 -23.89 -14.69 16.67
N GLY A 305 -22.81 -14.81 15.90
CA GLY A 305 -21.81 -15.87 16.05
C GLY A 305 -22.22 -17.20 15.41
N THR A 306 -23.16 -17.20 14.47
CA THR A 306 -23.55 -18.37 13.66
C THR A 306 -23.17 -18.19 12.19
N VAL A 307 -23.07 -19.30 11.48
CA VAL A 307 -22.82 -19.35 10.03
C VAL A 307 -23.83 -20.30 9.39
N SER A 308 -24.54 -19.82 8.38
CA SER A 308 -25.40 -20.68 7.55
C SER A 308 -24.61 -21.20 6.35
N ASP A 309 -24.65 -22.52 6.14
CA ASP A 309 -24.12 -23.19 4.97
C ASP A 309 -25.24 -23.34 3.92
N ARG A 310 -25.12 -22.60 2.81
CA ARG A 310 -26.12 -22.57 1.75
C ARG A 310 -26.19 -23.85 0.93
N ASN A 311 -25.13 -24.67 0.96
CA ASN A 311 -25.09 -25.91 0.17
C ASN A 311 -25.75 -27.05 0.93
N THR A 312 -25.47 -27.17 2.22
CA THR A 312 -26.02 -28.26 3.05
C THR A 312 -27.31 -27.89 3.75
N GLY A 313 -27.66 -26.60 3.78
CA GLY A 313 -28.75 -26.08 4.60
C GLY A 313 -28.49 -26.29 6.09
N LEU A 314 -27.23 -26.32 6.55
CA LEU A 314 -26.91 -26.46 7.97
C LEU A 314 -26.57 -25.10 8.57
N MET A 315 -26.74 -24.97 9.89
CA MET A 315 -26.25 -23.82 10.63
C MET A 315 -25.20 -24.26 11.64
N TRP A 316 -24.06 -23.58 11.63
CA TRP A 316 -22.90 -23.88 12.44
C TRP A 316 -22.66 -22.79 13.47
N LYS A 317 -22.16 -23.16 14.65
CA LYS A 317 -21.48 -22.19 15.50
C LYS A 317 -20.21 -21.72 14.80
N ARG A 318 -20.00 -20.41 14.74
CA ARG A 318 -18.83 -19.80 14.07
C ARG A 318 -17.52 -20.12 14.78
N CYS A 319 -17.54 -20.27 16.10
CA CYS A 319 -16.37 -20.60 16.91
C CYS A 319 -16.41 -22.05 17.42
N SER A 320 -15.23 -22.62 17.66
CA SER A 320 -15.12 -23.92 18.35
C SER A 320 -15.58 -23.76 19.79
N GLU A 321 -16.07 -24.84 20.41
CA GLU A 321 -16.48 -24.79 21.81
C GLU A 321 -15.34 -24.33 22.72
N GLY A 322 -15.61 -23.34 23.57
CA GLY A 322 -14.59 -22.66 24.39
C GLY A 322 -14.06 -21.33 23.82
N GLN A 323 -14.35 -21.01 22.55
CA GLN A 323 -14.02 -19.73 21.93
C GLN A 323 -15.25 -18.83 21.75
N SER A 324 -15.03 -17.52 21.69
CA SER A 324 -16.04 -16.49 21.40
C SER A 324 -15.43 -15.26 20.72
N GLY A 325 -16.28 -14.29 20.37
CA GLY A 325 -15.90 -13.09 19.62
C GLY A 325 -16.14 -13.24 18.12
N GLU A 326 -16.16 -12.11 17.42
CA GLU A 326 -16.45 -12.02 15.97
C GLU A 326 -15.50 -12.90 15.12
N TYR A 327 -14.25 -13.00 15.56
CA TYR A 327 -13.18 -13.77 14.91
C TYR A 327 -12.72 -14.95 15.78
N CYS A 328 -13.50 -15.37 16.78
CA CYS A 328 -13.15 -16.47 17.69
C CYS A 328 -11.83 -16.27 18.45
N GLN A 329 -11.48 -15.00 18.70
CA GLN A 329 -10.23 -14.57 19.33
C GLN A 329 -10.29 -14.56 20.87
N GLN A 330 -11.48 -14.67 21.45
CA GLN A 330 -11.66 -14.68 22.90
C GLN A 330 -11.77 -16.13 23.40
N GLY A 331 -11.10 -16.44 24.51
CA GLY A 331 -11.05 -17.80 25.03
C GLY A 331 -10.13 -18.73 24.24
N LYS A 332 -10.16 -20.02 24.56
CA LYS A 332 -9.39 -21.06 23.88
C LYS A 332 -10.32 -22.21 23.55
N ALA A 333 -10.12 -22.82 22.37
CA ALA A 333 -10.86 -24.01 22.01
C ALA A 333 -10.63 -25.09 23.09
N LYS A 334 -11.72 -25.70 23.54
CA LYS A 334 -11.71 -26.75 24.56
C LYS A 334 -11.78 -28.11 23.90
N GLU A 335 -11.05 -29.04 24.47
CA GLU A 335 -11.12 -30.44 24.07
C GLU A 335 -12.05 -31.21 25.01
N TYR A 336 -12.71 -32.22 24.46
CA TYR A 336 -13.67 -33.07 25.12
C TYR A 336 -13.36 -34.52 24.77
N ASN A 337 -13.50 -35.43 25.73
CA ASN A 337 -13.65 -36.84 25.37
C ASN A 337 -15.00 -37.04 24.65
N TRP A 338 -15.19 -38.17 23.98
CA TRP A 338 -16.35 -38.35 23.11
C TRP A 338 -17.68 -38.29 23.87
N GLN A 339 -17.76 -38.85 25.08
CA GLN A 339 -18.96 -38.80 25.91
C GLN A 339 -19.29 -37.37 26.37
N GLN A 340 -18.28 -36.61 26.78
CA GLN A 340 -18.42 -35.19 27.13
C GLN A 340 -18.87 -34.36 25.91
N ALA A 341 -18.34 -34.65 24.72
CA ALA A 341 -18.77 -33.99 23.49
C ALA A 341 -20.25 -34.25 23.20
N GLN A 342 -20.71 -35.50 23.28
CA GLN A 342 -22.13 -35.83 23.07
C GLN A 342 -23.07 -35.14 24.08
N ALA A 343 -22.58 -34.88 25.31
CA ALA A 343 -23.35 -34.17 26.34
C ALA A 343 -23.60 -32.69 26.02
N LEU A 344 -22.94 -32.11 25.01
CA LEU A 344 -23.20 -30.73 24.55
C LEU A 344 -24.50 -30.59 23.74
N LYS A 345 -25.15 -31.70 23.42
CA LYS A 345 -26.45 -31.72 22.75
C LYS A 345 -27.48 -30.93 23.58
N GLY A 346 -28.21 -30.03 22.91
CA GLY A 346 -29.21 -29.19 23.55
C GLY A 346 -28.67 -27.91 24.16
N SER A 347 -27.38 -27.58 23.93
CA SER A 347 -26.83 -26.30 24.38
C SER A 347 -27.60 -25.11 23.80
N ARG A 348 -27.72 -24.03 24.56
CA ARG A 348 -28.41 -22.80 24.14
C ARG A 348 -27.41 -21.79 23.59
N PHE A 349 -27.61 -21.35 22.36
CA PHE A 349 -26.75 -20.34 21.72
C PHE A 349 -27.50 -19.63 20.58
N ALA A 350 -27.30 -18.32 20.46
CA ALA A 350 -27.89 -17.48 19.41
C ALA A 350 -29.42 -17.61 19.26
N GLY A 351 -30.14 -17.83 20.36
CA GLY A 351 -31.60 -18.02 20.38
C GLY A 351 -32.08 -19.45 20.10
N TYR A 352 -31.17 -20.38 19.80
CA TYR A 352 -31.49 -21.78 19.50
C TYR A 352 -31.07 -22.73 20.61
N SER A 353 -31.68 -23.92 20.66
CA SER A 353 -31.47 -24.93 21.72
C SER A 353 -31.35 -26.37 21.21
N ASP A 354 -31.24 -26.54 19.90
CA ASP A 354 -31.15 -27.80 19.16
C ASP A 354 -29.73 -28.07 18.64
N TRP A 355 -28.73 -27.38 19.21
CA TRP A 355 -27.31 -27.58 18.88
C TRP A 355 -26.82 -28.97 19.27
N ARG A 356 -26.02 -29.59 18.40
CA ARG A 356 -25.45 -30.93 18.61
C ARG A 356 -24.06 -31.06 17.98
N VAL A 357 -23.36 -32.12 18.36
CA VAL A 357 -22.14 -32.54 17.65
C VAL A 357 -22.54 -33.02 16.24
N PRO A 358 -21.84 -32.61 15.17
CA PRO A 358 -22.15 -33.02 13.80
C PRO A 358 -21.94 -34.52 13.61
N THR A 359 -22.62 -35.11 12.65
CA THR A 359 -22.24 -36.43 12.12
C THR A 359 -20.93 -36.33 11.35
N ILE A 360 -20.31 -37.46 11.03
CA ILE A 360 -19.06 -37.46 10.26
C ILE A 360 -19.23 -36.83 8.87
N GLU A 361 -20.35 -37.07 8.20
CA GLU A 361 -20.65 -36.48 6.89
C GLU A 361 -20.81 -34.96 6.96
N GLU A 362 -21.51 -34.47 8.00
CA GLU A 362 -21.67 -33.03 8.21
C GLU A 362 -20.33 -32.36 8.54
N LEU A 363 -19.52 -32.96 9.41
CA LEU A 363 -18.23 -32.39 9.79
C LEU A 363 -17.24 -32.38 8.62
N ARG A 364 -17.23 -33.46 7.83
CA ARG A 364 -16.42 -33.57 6.60
C ARG A 364 -16.79 -32.48 5.58
N SER A 365 -18.06 -32.08 5.51
CA SER A 365 -18.49 -31.04 4.58
C SER A 365 -17.82 -29.66 4.81
N LEU A 366 -17.21 -29.45 5.97
CA LEU A 366 -16.46 -28.24 6.30
C LEU A 366 -15.00 -28.25 5.80
N VAL A 367 -14.47 -29.42 5.41
CA VAL A 367 -13.10 -29.53 4.90
C VAL A 367 -12.97 -28.69 3.63
N PHE A 368 -11.95 -27.84 3.62
CA PHE A 368 -11.62 -26.96 2.51
C PHE A 368 -10.12 -27.02 2.24
N CYS A 369 -9.76 -27.62 1.11
CA CYS A 369 -8.38 -27.71 0.67
C CYS A 369 -8.04 -26.51 -0.23
N SER A 370 -7.09 -25.70 0.23
CA SER A 370 -6.71 -24.47 -0.45
C SER A 370 -6.00 -24.70 -1.81
N ASN A 371 -5.56 -25.93 -2.09
CA ASN A 371 -5.01 -26.32 -3.38
C ASN A 371 -6.09 -26.75 -4.40
N GLY A 372 -7.38 -26.72 -4.01
CA GLY A 372 -8.50 -27.10 -4.88
C GLY A 372 -8.90 -28.56 -4.81
N THR A 373 -8.27 -29.38 -3.95
CA THR A 373 -8.68 -30.77 -3.73
C THR A 373 -10.12 -30.82 -3.20
N PRO A 374 -11.04 -31.57 -3.84
CA PRO A 374 -12.40 -31.71 -3.32
C PRO A 374 -12.41 -32.35 -1.93
N ALA A 375 -13.33 -31.92 -1.07
CA ALA A 375 -13.51 -32.48 0.28
C ALA A 375 -13.81 -33.99 0.27
N GLU A 376 -14.35 -34.50 -0.83
CA GLU A 376 -14.59 -35.93 -1.04
C GLU A 376 -13.27 -36.70 -1.21
N GLU A 377 -12.31 -36.14 -1.94
CA GLU A 377 -11.00 -36.77 -2.19
C GLU A 377 -10.04 -36.64 -0.99
N ALA A 378 -10.20 -35.59 -0.17
CA ALA A 378 -9.37 -35.34 1.01
C ALA A 378 -9.47 -36.43 2.08
N TRP A 379 -10.53 -37.23 2.08
CA TRP A 379 -10.71 -38.30 3.06
C TRP A 379 -9.74 -39.46 2.87
N ASP A 380 -9.48 -39.83 1.60
CA ASP A 380 -8.60 -40.94 1.27
C ASP A 380 -7.14 -40.49 1.15
N TYR A 381 -6.92 -39.20 0.83
CA TYR A 381 -5.63 -38.68 0.38
C TYR A 381 -5.18 -37.40 1.05
N ALA A 382 -5.87 -36.93 2.09
CA ALA A 382 -5.68 -35.60 2.67
C ALA A 382 -5.78 -34.47 1.62
N CYS A 383 -5.67 -33.23 2.07
CA CYS A 383 -5.48 -32.08 1.18
C CYS A 383 -4.09 -32.09 0.51
N ASP A 384 -3.28 -33.15 0.62
CA ASP A 384 -1.88 -33.19 0.17
C ASP A 384 -1.65 -33.77 -1.24
N GLY A 385 -2.69 -34.37 -1.85
CA GLY A 385 -2.63 -34.86 -3.22
C GLY A 385 -1.51 -35.89 -3.44
N LYS A 386 -1.42 -36.94 -2.62
CA LYS A 386 -0.63 -38.17 -2.83
C LYS A 386 0.90 -38.07 -3.03
N ASN A 387 1.54 -36.92 -3.26
CA ASN A 387 3.00 -36.86 -3.45
C ASN A 387 3.66 -35.50 -3.23
N ASP A 388 2.96 -34.48 -2.76
CA ASP A 388 3.59 -33.17 -2.54
C ASP A 388 3.97 -32.98 -1.06
N ARG A 389 5.17 -33.44 -0.68
CA ARG A 389 5.75 -33.26 0.67
C ARG A 389 5.99 -31.79 1.04
N ASN A 390 5.54 -30.83 0.22
CA ASN A 390 5.82 -29.41 0.34
C ASN A 390 4.69 -28.56 0.93
N GLY A 391 3.56 -29.14 1.34
CA GLY A 391 2.56 -28.43 2.18
C GLY A 391 1.99 -27.16 1.55
N SER A 392 1.68 -27.20 0.25
CA SER A 392 1.23 -26.04 -0.55
C SER A 392 -0.21 -25.58 -0.27
N TYR A 393 -0.81 -25.98 0.86
CA TYR A 393 -2.17 -25.65 1.24
C TYR A 393 -2.25 -24.92 2.59
N GLN A 394 -3.25 -24.04 2.72
CA GLN A 394 -3.53 -23.28 3.94
C GLN A 394 -4.01 -24.21 5.06
N ARG A 395 -3.53 -23.94 6.27
CA ARG A 395 -3.94 -24.63 7.50
C ARG A 395 -4.58 -23.64 8.48
N PRO A 396 -5.65 -24.00 9.20
CA PRO A 396 -6.42 -25.25 9.06
C PRO A 396 -7.12 -25.40 7.69
N THR A 397 -7.41 -26.64 7.29
CA THR A 397 -8.10 -27.02 6.04
C THR A 397 -9.62 -26.81 6.13
N ILE A 398 -10.01 -25.58 6.44
CA ILE A 398 -11.39 -25.12 6.58
C ILE A 398 -11.48 -23.69 6.03
N ASN A 399 -12.67 -23.25 5.62
CA ASN A 399 -12.86 -21.85 5.22
C ASN A 399 -12.64 -20.92 6.43
N GLN A 400 -11.46 -20.30 6.50
CA GLN A 400 -11.04 -19.51 7.66
C GLN A 400 -11.80 -18.18 7.80
N THR A 401 -12.39 -17.68 6.72
CA THR A 401 -13.31 -16.52 6.77
C THR A 401 -14.61 -16.89 7.47
N ALA A 402 -15.15 -18.08 7.20
CA ALA A 402 -16.35 -18.60 7.85
C ALA A 402 -16.08 -19.12 9.27
N PHE A 403 -14.90 -19.70 9.50
CA PHE A 403 -14.53 -20.36 10.76
C PHE A 403 -13.13 -19.91 11.24
N PRO A 404 -12.97 -18.63 11.63
CA PRO A 404 -11.68 -18.07 12.03
C PRO A 404 -11.16 -18.70 13.32
N ASN A 405 -9.83 -18.67 13.51
CA ASN A 405 -9.14 -19.21 14.69
C ASN A 405 -9.52 -20.66 15.04
N THR A 406 -9.87 -21.47 14.04
CA THR A 406 -10.07 -22.91 14.19
C THR A 406 -8.71 -23.59 14.44
N PRO A 407 -8.54 -24.39 15.51
CA PRO A 407 -7.36 -25.22 15.67
C PRO A 407 -7.12 -26.13 14.46
N ALA A 408 -5.90 -26.16 13.93
CA ALA A 408 -5.46 -27.14 12.93
C ALA A 408 -5.20 -28.49 13.62
N SER A 409 -6.28 -29.17 13.99
CA SER A 409 -6.28 -30.40 14.78
C SER A 409 -7.61 -31.13 14.62
N ARG A 410 -7.80 -32.18 15.41
CA ARG A 410 -8.88 -33.15 15.32
C ARG A 410 -10.16 -32.69 16.03
N PHE A 411 -11.28 -32.85 15.34
CA PHE A 411 -12.61 -32.51 15.82
C PHE A 411 -13.51 -33.73 15.88
N TRP A 412 -14.18 -33.94 17.02
CA TRP A 412 -15.10 -35.06 17.19
C TRP A 412 -16.34 -34.93 16.30
N SER A 413 -16.74 -36.04 15.68
CA SER A 413 -18.10 -36.24 15.20
C SER A 413 -18.93 -37.05 16.22
N SER A 414 -20.24 -37.07 16.02
CA SER A 414 -21.20 -37.93 16.75
C SER A 414 -21.28 -39.35 16.21
N SER A 415 -20.58 -39.66 15.11
CA SER A 415 -20.65 -40.96 14.47
C SER A 415 -19.76 -41.99 15.19
N PRO A 416 -20.32 -43.09 15.72
CA PRO A 416 -19.53 -44.18 16.29
C PRO A 416 -18.78 -44.94 15.17
N TYR A 417 -17.68 -45.60 15.53
CA TYR A 417 -16.97 -46.47 14.59
C TYR A 417 -17.52 -47.90 14.68
N ALA A 418 -17.93 -48.48 13.55
CA ALA A 418 -18.55 -49.80 13.52
C ALA A 418 -17.56 -50.94 13.87
N GLY A 419 -16.27 -50.78 13.56
CA GLY A 419 -15.26 -51.82 13.78
C GLY A 419 -14.86 -52.01 15.25
N TYR A 420 -14.98 -50.97 16.08
CA TYR A 420 -14.63 -51.00 17.51
C TYR A 420 -15.58 -50.13 18.31
N SER A 421 -16.31 -50.73 19.26
CA SER A 421 -17.36 -50.04 20.04
C SER A 421 -16.83 -48.90 20.93
N ASN A 422 -15.55 -48.94 21.30
CA ASN A 422 -14.84 -47.91 22.04
C ASN A 422 -14.25 -46.79 21.15
N TYR A 423 -14.51 -46.79 19.84
CA TYR A 423 -14.02 -45.78 18.89
C TYR A 423 -15.16 -44.94 18.30
N ALA A 424 -14.82 -43.72 17.89
CA ALA A 424 -15.71 -42.82 17.15
C ALA A 424 -14.91 -42.08 16.08
N TRP A 425 -15.59 -41.47 15.11
CA TRP A 425 -14.95 -40.75 14.00
C TRP A 425 -14.61 -39.30 14.37
N TYR A 426 -13.46 -38.83 13.90
CA TYR A 426 -13.06 -37.42 13.91
C TYR A 426 -12.69 -36.94 12.50
N VAL A 427 -12.60 -35.63 12.31
CA VAL A 427 -11.95 -34.97 11.15
C VAL A 427 -10.73 -34.19 11.63
N ASP A 428 -9.57 -34.35 11.01
CA ASP A 428 -8.37 -33.55 11.31
C ASP A 428 -8.30 -32.34 10.38
N PHE A 429 -8.54 -31.13 10.90
CA PHE A 429 -8.40 -29.91 10.08
C PHE A 429 -6.93 -29.50 9.88
N TYR A 430 -5.96 -30.28 10.35
CA TYR A 430 -4.57 -30.09 9.97
C TYR A 430 -4.32 -30.41 8.48
N ASP A 431 -4.95 -31.47 7.98
CA ASP A 431 -4.76 -31.98 6.62
C ASP A 431 -6.07 -32.39 5.92
N GLY A 432 -7.22 -32.32 6.60
CA GLY A 432 -8.54 -32.60 6.02
C GLY A 432 -8.94 -34.07 6.06
N ASP A 433 -8.13 -34.94 6.67
CA ASP A 433 -8.43 -36.36 6.77
C ASP A 433 -9.52 -36.66 7.81
N GLY A 434 -9.95 -37.93 7.87
CA GLY A 434 -10.56 -38.37 9.11
C GLY A 434 -10.50 -39.86 9.34
N HIS A 435 -10.43 -40.18 10.62
CA HIS A 435 -10.08 -41.48 11.12
C HIS A 435 -10.88 -41.77 12.40
N PRO A 436 -11.05 -43.04 12.77
CA PRO A 436 -11.61 -43.40 14.05
C PRO A 436 -10.56 -43.27 15.14
N ASP A 437 -10.98 -42.89 16.35
CA ASP A 437 -10.11 -42.84 17.52
C ASP A 437 -10.83 -43.24 18.80
N HIS A 438 -10.06 -43.58 19.82
CA HIS A 438 -10.55 -44.05 21.11
C HIS A 438 -11.38 -42.96 21.81
N LYS A 439 -12.60 -43.29 22.25
CA LYS A 439 -13.57 -42.35 22.84
C LYS A 439 -13.08 -41.61 24.09
N ASN A 440 -12.05 -42.13 24.77
CA ASN A 440 -11.44 -41.47 25.94
C ASN A 440 -10.47 -40.34 25.56
N ASN A 441 -10.06 -40.24 24.30
CA ASN A 441 -9.15 -39.17 23.86
C ASN A 441 -9.89 -37.84 23.74
N SER A 442 -9.19 -36.77 24.09
CA SER A 442 -9.70 -35.40 24.03
C SER A 442 -9.53 -34.84 22.62
N ARG A 443 -10.62 -34.33 22.02
CA ARG A 443 -10.62 -33.68 20.70
C ARG A 443 -11.49 -32.42 20.75
N TYR A 444 -11.28 -31.50 19.82
CA TYR A 444 -12.09 -30.28 19.75
C TYR A 444 -13.52 -30.57 19.27
N VAL A 445 -14.44 -29.65 19.51
CA VAL A 445 -15.85 -29.78 19.11
C VAL A 445 -16.34 -28.47 18.49
N ARG A 446 -17.10 -28.58 17.40
CA ARG A 446 -17.88 -27.50 16.81
C ARG A 446 -19.31 -27.99 16.67
N LEU A 447 -20.27 -27.21 17.14
CA LEU A 447 -21.68 -27.62 17.11
C LEU A 447 -22.37 -27.17 15.82
N VAL A 448 -23.33 -27.99 15.41
CA VAL A 448 -24.21 -27.79 14.25
C VAL A 448 -25.67 -27.93 14.68
N ARG A 449 -26.57 -27.37 13.88
CA ARG A 449 -28.01 -27.59 13.93
C ARG A 449 -28.58 -27.68 12.51
N GLY A 450 -29.78 -28.24 12.39
CA GLY A 450 -30.51 -28.27 11.12
C GLY A 450 -30.85 -26.86 10.65
N GLY A 451 -30.90 -26.66 9.33
CA GLY A 451 -31.32 -25.38 8.73
C GLY A 451 -32.80 -25.12 8.88
N GLN A 452 -33.15 -23.85 8.69
CA GLN A 452 -34.52 -23.39 8.48
C GLN A 452 -34.87 -23.42 7.00
#